data_AF-A0A643FEM0-F1
#
_entry.id   AF-A0A643FEM0-F1
#
_cell.length_a   1.000
_cell.length_b   1.000
_cell.length_c   1.000
_cell.angle_alpha   90.00
_cell.angle_beta   90.00
_cell.angle_gamma   90.00
#
_symmetry.space_group_name_H-M   'P 1'
#
loop_
_entity.id
_entity.type
_entity.pdbx_description
1 polymer ?
#
loop_
_entity_poly.entity_id
_entity_poly.type
_entity_poly.pdbx_seq_one_letter_code
_entity_poly.pdbx_strand_id
1 'polypeptide(L)' 'MATLASISIWADKHRSPATARWRSVNTAADAGCHYVAERDCAVGACVVGAIERKAAVFRSAAPAPERLKALKYLMCAFH' A
#
# COMPACT_ATOMS: atom_id res chain seq x y z
N MET A 1 5.65 -22.89 -5.11
CA MET A 1 6.37 -21.69 -5.60
C MET A 1 5.40 -20.52 -5.68
N ALA A 2 5.79 -19.33 -5.20
CA ALA A 2 4.99 -18.12 -5.33
C ALA A 2 5.37 -17.39 -6.64
N THR A 3 4.38 -16.99 -7.42
CA THR A 3 4.54 -16.19 -8.65
C THR A 3 3.90 -14.82 -8.40
N LEU A 4 4.29 -13.79 -9.15
CA LEU A 4 3.66 -12.46 -9.04
C LEU A 4 2.12 -12.55 -9.17
N ALA A 5 1.64 -13.41 -10.08
CA ALA A 5 0.22 -13.64 -10.30
C ALA A 5 -0.48 -14.31 -9.10
N SER A 6 0.17 -15.26 -8.41
CA SER A 6 -0.43 -15.88 -7.22
C SER A 6 -0.38 -14.95 -5.99
N ILE A 7 0.56 -14.01 -5.97
CA ILE A 7 0.68 -12.97 -4.93
C ILE A 7 -0.36 -11.86 -5.14
N SER A 8 -0.65 -11.44 -6.38
CA SER A 8 -1.66 -10.41 -6.65
C SER A 8 -3.07 -10.87 -6.26
N ILE A 9 -3.43 -12.14 -6.44
CA ILE A 9 -4.74 -12.68 -6.02
C ILE A 9 -4.88 -12.78 -4.49
N TRP A 10 -3.77 -12.94 -3.77
CA TRP A 10 -3.80 -12.98 -2.30
C TRP A 10 -4.27 -11.65 -1.71
N ALA A 11 -3.95 -10.52 -2.37
CA ALA A 11 -4.37 -9.18 -2.01
C ALA A 11 -5.88 -9.07 -1.83
N ASP A 12 -6.61 -9.55 -2.84
CA ASP A 12 -8.05 -9.48 -2.91
C ASP A 12 -8.72 -10.30 -1.80
N LYS A 13 -8.15 -11.46 -1.48
CA LYS A 13 -8.64 -12.35 -0.42
C LYS A 13 -8.41 -11.81 0.99
N HIS A 14 -7.49 -10.85 1.17
CA HIS A 14 -7.13 -10.29 2.48
C HIS A 14 -7.55 -8.82 2.64
N ARG A 15 -8.56 -8.39 1.87
CA ARG A 15 -9.20 -7.09 2.06
C ARG A 15 -9.79 -7.03 3.48
N SER A 16 -9.40 -5.98 4.21
CA SER A 16 -9.97 -5.64 5.51
C SER A 16 -10.38 -4.17 5.50
N PRO A 17 -11.48 -3.79 6.19
CA PRO A 17 -11.84 -2.38 6.41
C PRO A 17 -10.68 -1.58 7.02
N ALA A 18 -9.86 -2.21 7.85
CA ALA A 18 -8.71 -1.58 8.50
C ALA A 18 -7.64 -1.09 7.51
N THR A 19 -7.52 -1.74 6.35
CA THR A 19 -6.57 -1.36 5.29
C THR A 19 -7.24 -0.64 4.13
N ALA A 20 -8.55 -0.35 4.23
CA ALA A 20 -9.33 0.22 3.13
C ALA A 20 -8.83 1.59 2.67
N ARG A 21 -8.34 2.41 3.63
CA ARG A 21 -7.80 3.76 3.38
C ARG A 21 -6.47 3.76 2.62
N TRP A 22 -5.75 2.64 2.61
CA TRP A 22 -4.44 2.52 1.96
C TRP A 22 -4.52 2.16 0.48
N ARG A 23 -5.72 2.15 -0.11
CA ARG A 23 -5.94 1.71 -1.50
C ARG A 23 -5.97 2.87 -2.49
N SER A 24 -6.25 4.07 -2.03
CA SER A 24 -6.31 5.25 -2.88
C SER A 24 -5.69 6.45 -2.18
N VAL A 25 -5.46 7.47 -2.98
CA VAL A 25 -5.33 8.84 -2.50
C VAL A 25 -6.63 9.54 -2.87
N ASN A 26 -7.20 10.31 -1.94
CA ASN A 26 -8.36 11.14 -2.22
C ASN A 26 -7.86 12.57 -2.33
N THR A 27 -7.77 13.07 -3.56
CA THR A 27 -7.41 14.47 -3.81
C THR A 27 -8.63 15.37 -3.64
N ALA A 28 -8.42 16.62 -3.22
CA ALA A 28 -9.50 17.60 -3.18
C ALA A 28 -10.14 17.78 -4.57
N ALA A 29 -11.46 17.95 -4.63
CA ALA A 29 -12.21 17.98 -5.90
C ALA A 29 -11.82 19.17 -6.79
N ASP A 30 -11.40 20.28 -6.19
CA ASP A 30 -10.94 21.51 -6.81
C ASP A 30 -9.42 21.53 -7.06
N ALA A 31 -8.71 20.43 -6.78
CA ALA A 31 -7.26 20.39 -6.87
C ALA A 31 -6.69 20.39 -8.30
N GLY A 32 -7.52 20.37 -9.35
CA GLY A 32 -7.04 20.39 -10.74
C GLY A 32 -6.10 19.23 -11.09
N CYS A 33 -6.37 18.02 -10.59
CA CYS A 33 -5.50 16.84 -10.72
C CYS A 33 -4.12 16.96 -10.05
N HIS A 34 -3.92 17.93 -9.15
CA HIS A 34 -2.68 18.08 -8.40
C HIS A 34 -2.73 17.36 -7.05
N TYR A 35 -1.81 16.43 -6.86
CA TYR A 35 -1.55 15.78 -5.58
C TYR A 35 -0.66 16.66 -4.69
N VAL A 36 -1.08 16.86 -3.45
CA VAL A 36 -0.31 17.53 -2.39
C VAL A 36 -0.25 16.59 -1.20
N ALA A 37 0.95 16.12 -0.85
CA ALA A 37 1.11 15.03 0.13
C ALA A 37 0.53 15.38 1.51
N GLU A 38 0.77 16.60 2.00
CA GLU A 38 0.30 17.09 3.29
C GLU A 38 -1.23 17.14 3.37
N ARG A 39 -1.89 17.43 2.25
CA ARG A 39 -3.36 17.53 2.14
C ARG A 39 -4.00 16.17 1.89
N ASP A 40 -3.54 15.47 0.86
CA ASP A 40 -4.22 14.30 0.30
C ASP A 40 -3.76 12.97 0.94
N CYS A 41 -2.64 13.01 1.68
CA CYS A 41 -2.10 11.87 2.40
C CYS A 41 -1.70 12.23 3.84
N ALA A 42 -2.52 13.07 4.50
CA ALA A 42 -2.32 13.42 5.89
C ALA A 42 -2.09 12.17 6.75
N VAL A 43 -1.07 12.23 7.63
CA VAL A 43 -0.62 11.13 8.51
C VAL A 43 -0.29 9.80 7.80
N GLY A 44 -0.03 9.84 6.50
CA GLY A 44 0.32 8.65 5.70
C GLY A 44 -0.84 7.65 5.58
N ALA A 45 -2.07 8.06 5.83
CA ALA A 45 -3.26 7.20 5.76
C ALA A 45 -3.81 7.07 4.33
N CYS A 46 -2.94 7.02 3.33
CA CYS A 46 -3.28 6.84 1.91
C CYS A 46 -2.39 5.75 1.27
N VAL A 47 -2.61 5.46 -0.01
CA VAL A 47 -1.80 4.48 -0.78
C VAL A 47 -0.31 4.81 -0.81
N VAL A 48 0.06 6.08 -0.96
CA VAL A 48 1.47 6.52 -0.99
C VAL A 48 2.16 6.21 0.34
N GLY A 49 1.62 6.68 1.47
CA GLY A 49 2.19 6.39 2.79
C GLY A 49 2.19 4.90 3.13
N ALA A 50 1.24 4.12 2.61
CA ALA A 50 1.25 2.66 2.76
C ALA A 50 2.40 2.01 1.99
N ILE A 51 2.64 2.42 0.73
CA ILE A 51 3.77 1.95 -0.08
C ILE A 51 5.08 2.25 0.63
N GLU A 52 5.28 3.48 1.12
CA GLU A 52 6.50 3.89 1.82
C GLU A 52 6.77 3.02 3.05
N ARG A 53 5.76 2.81 3.91
CA ARG A 53 5.91 1.96 5.11
C ARG A 53 6.25 0.52 4.76
N LYS A 54 5.60 -0.06 3.74
CA LYS A 54 5.84 -1.46 3.36
C LYS A 54 7.18 -1.62 2.65
N ALA A 55 7.60 -0.63 1.86
CA ALA A 55 8.93 -0.61 1.26
C ALA A 55 10.03 -0.55 2.33
N ALA A 56 9.84 0.26 3.39
CA ALA A 56 10.77 0.33 4.51
C ALA A 56 10.91 -1.03 5.23
N VAL A 57 9.78 -1.69 5.56
CA VAL A 57 9.80 -3.03 6.17
C VAL A 57 10.47 -4.05 5.24
N PHE A 58 10.15 -4.04 3.95
CA PHE A 58 10.71 -4.98 2.98
C PHE A 58 12.24 -4.87 2.84
N ARG A 59 12.78 -3.63 2.90
CA ARG A 59 14.22 -3.34 2.82
C ARG A 59 14.96 -3.51 4.15
N SER A 60 14.25 -3.60 5.27
CA SER A 60 14.84 -3.76 6.59
C SER A 60 15.39 -5.17 6.85
N ALA A 61 16.06 -5.34 7.99
CA ALA A 61 16.49 -6.63 8.52
C ALA A 61 15.36 -7.41 9.24
N ALA A 62 14.08 -7.03 9.04
CA ALA A 62 12.95 -7.73 9.61
C ALA A 62 12.92 -9.22 9.20
N PRO A 63 12.30 -10.10 10.01
CA PRO A 63 12.15 -11.51 9.69
C PRO A 63 11.55 -11.75 8.29
N ALA A 64 12.00 -12.81 7.61
CA ALA A 64 11.48 -13.23 6.31
C ALA A 64 9.94 -13.23 6.18
N PRO A 65 9.14 -13.72 7.16
CA PRO A 65 7.68 -13.66 7.05
C PRO A 65 7.12 -12.22 7.05
N GLU A 66 7.76 -11.29 7.77
CA GLU A 66 7.34 -9.88 7.80
C GLU A 66 7.67 -9.17 6.49
N ARG A 67 8.87 -9.42 5.95
CA ARG A 67 9.27 -8.91 4.63
C ARG A 67 8.38 -9.46 3.52
N LEU A 68 8.03 -10.75 3.57
CA LEU A 68 7.09 -11.36 2.63
C LEU A 68 5.69 -10.73 2.74
N LYS A 69 5.21 -10.48 3.96
CA LYS A 69 3.94 -9.77 4.18
C LYS A 69 4.00 -8.36 3.61
N ALA A 70 5.11 -7.65 3.76
CA ALA A 70 5.30 -6.32 3.18
C ALA A 70 5.30 -6.34 1.65
N LEU A 71 6.00 -7.30 1.03
CA LEU A 71 6.00 -7.49 -0.42
C LEU A 71 4.59 -7.74 -0.98
N LYS A 72 3.80 -8.57 -0.28
CA LYS A 72 2.40 -8.81 -0.65
C LYS A 72 1.61 -7.51 -0.69
N TYR A 73 1.70 -6.67 0.35
CA TYR A 73 1.03 -5.36 0.37
C TYR A 73 1.50 -4.40 -0.73
N LEU A 74 2.78 -4.41 -1.08
CA LEU A 74 3.29 -3.59 -2.19
C LEU A 74 2.66 -4.01 -3.50
N MET A 75 2.49 -5.31 -3.75
CA MET A 75 1.81 -5.81 -4.94
C MET A 75 0.31 -5.52 -4.95
N CYS A 76 -0.34 -5.51 -3.77
CA CYS A 76 -1.75 -5.12 -3.63
C CYS A 76 -2.01 -3.68 -4.06
N ALA A 77 -1.09 -2.75 -3.80
CA ALA A 77 -1.31 -1.32 -4.04
C ALA A 77 -1.41 -0.96 -5.54
N PHE A 78 -1.09 -1.90 -6.44
CA PHE A 78 -1.09 -1.72 -7.89
C PHE A 78 -2.25 -2.46 -8.60
N HIS A 79 -3.26 -2.92 -7.86
CA HIS A 79 -4.51 -3.48 -8.39
C HIS A 79 -5.71 -2.74 -7.79
#